data_AF-A0A4P9ZWK5-F1
#
_entry.id   AF-A0A4P9ZWK5-F1
#
_cell.length_a   1.000
_cell.length_b   1.000
_cell.length_c   1.000
_cell.angle_alpha   90.00
_cell.angle_beta   90.00
_cell.angle_gamma   90.00
#
_symmetry.space_group_name_H-M   'P 1'
#
loop_
_entity.id
_entity.type
_entity.pdbx_description
1 polymer ?
#
loop_
_entity_poly.entity_id
_entity_poly.type
_entity_poly.pdbx_seq_one_letter_code
_entity_poly.pdbx_strand_id
1 'polypeptide(L)' 'MQGEPVCGVCNDEFREGESARRLPCYHIFHPECVDAWLTRKTARCPLCKTNCTPKSTMDESTLI' A
#
# COMPACT_ATOMS: atom_id res chain seq x y z
N MET A 1 22.31 8.07 -10.34
CA MET A 1 21.82 8.48 -9.00
C MET A 1 20.59 7.64 -8.72
N GLN A 2 20.70 6.57 -7.95
CA GLN A 2 19.53 5.79 -7.54
C GLN A 2 19.13 6.33 -6.17
N GLY A 3 17.96 6.97 -6.10
CA GLY A 3 17.43 7.51 -4.84
C GLY A 3 17.07 6.36 -3.90
N GLU A 4 17.30 6.58 -2.61
CA GLU A 4 16.93 5.62 -1.59
C GLU A 4 15.40 5.41 -1.59
N PRO A 5 14.92 4.20 -1.29
CA PRO A 5 13.49 3.98 -1.20
C PRO A 5 12.92 4.89 -0.10
N VAL A 6 11.83 5.60 -0.41
CA VAL A 6 11.12 6.46 0.53
C VAL A 6 9.69 5.96 0.70
N CYS A 7 9.18 6.04 1.93
CA CYS A 7 7.80 5.70 2.21
C CYS A 7 6.89 6.82 1.72
N GLY A 8 6.07 6.57 0.70
CA GLY A 8 5.12 7.56 0.15
C GLY A 8 3.95 7.97 1.07
N VAL A 9 3.99 7.61 2.35
CA VAL A 9 2.98 8.00 3.36
C VAL A 9 3.56 8.98 4.38
N CYS A 10 4.71 8.65 4.98
CA CYS A 10 5.42 9.55 5.91
C CYS A 10 6.47 10.43 5.22
N ASN A 11 6.81 10.14 3.96
CA ASN A 11 7.88 10.80 3.20
C ASN A 11 9.30 10.62 3.76
N ASP A 12 9.50 9.67 4.68
CA ASP A 12 10.80 9.28 5.22
C ASP A 12 11.47 8.13 4.44
N GLU A 13 12.79 8.09 4.52
CA GLU A 13 13.65 7.03 3.98
C GLU A 13 13.59 5.78 4.87
N PHE A 14 13.72 4.59 4.26
CA PHE A 14 13.84 3.35 5.03
C PHE A 14 15.26 3.21 5.57
N ARG A 15 15.41 3.00 6.88
CA ARG A 15 16.71 2.73 7.50
C ARG A 15 17.02 1.24 7.51
N GLU A 16 18.30 0.92 7.65
CA GLU A 16 18.77 -0.45 7.79
C GLU A 16 18.12 -1.14 9.00
N GLY A 17 17.45 -2.26 8.74
CA GLY A 17 16.72 -3.01 9.78
C GLY A 17 15.27 -2.58 9.99
N GLU A 18 14.78 -1.55 9.30
CA GLU A 18 13.36 -1.20 9.34
C GLU A 18 12.49 -2.18 8.57
N SER A 19 11.28 -2.39 9.08
CA SER A 19 10.30 -3.26 8.44
C SER A 19 9.62 -2.53 7.30
N ALA A 20 9.52 -3.21 6.15
CA ALA A 20 8.87 -2.70 4.96
C ALA A 20 7.78 -3.66 4.50
N ARG A 21 6.62 -3.12 4.15
CA ARG A 21 5.47 -3.87 3.63
C ARG A 21 5.27 -3.55 2.16
N ARG A 22 5.28 -4.59 1.33
CA ARG A 22 4.98 -4.49 -0.10
C ARG A 22 3.50 -4.78 -0.33
N LEU A 23 2.83 -3.89 -1.06
CA LEU A 23 1.46 -4.05 -1.52
C LEU A 23 1.38 -4.91 -2.80
N PRO A 24 0.20 -5.45 -3.16
CA PRO A 24 0.02 -6.22 -4.41
C PRO A 24 0.31 -5.41 -5.69
N CYS A 25 0.34 -4.08 -5.58
CA CYS A 25 0.77 -3.17 -6.65
C CYS A 25 2.28 -2.89 -6.67
N TYR A 26 3.09 -3.70 -5.97
CA TYR A 26 4.56 -3.63 -5.85
C TYR A 26 5.16 -2.41 -5.15
N HIS A 27 4.34 -1.45 -4.69
CA HIS A 27 4.80 -0.33 -3.89
C HIS A 27 5.12 -0.75 -2.45
N ILE A 28 6.13 -0.10 -1.86
CA ILE A 28 6.69 -0.43 -0.55
C ILE A 28 6.45 0.73 0.42
N PHE A 29 6.01 0.42 1.64
CA PHE A 29 5.71 1.38 2.70
C PHE A 29 6.08 0.82 4.06
N HIS A 30 6.26 1.67 5.07
CA HIS A 30 6.29 1.19 6.45
C HIS A 30 4.97 0.48 6.80
N PRO A 31 5.02 -0.67 7.49
CA PRO A 31 3.83 -1.42 7.88
C PRO A 31 2.87 -0.54 8.70
N GLU A 32 3.38 0.20 9.69
CA GLU A 32 2.58 1.14 10.48
C GLU A 32 1.89 2.22 9.62
N CYS A 33 2.59 2.78 8.64
CA CYS A 33 2.06 3.82 7.78
C CYS A 33 0.97 3.29 6.84
N VAL A 34 1.23 2.15 6.19
CA VAL A 34 0.29 1.57 5.23
C VAL A 34 -0.91 0.94 5.92
N ASP A 35 -0.76 0.28 7.07
CA ASP A 35 -1.89 -0.24 7.84
C ASP A 35 -2.77 0.90 8.35
N ALA A 36 -2.19 1.98 8.87
CA ALA A 36 -2.95 3.16 9.28
C ALA A 36 -3.70 3.79 8.10
N TRP A 37 -3.08 3.86 6.92
CA TRP A 37 -3.73 4.36 5.71
C TRP A 37 -4.88 3.46 5.26
N LEU A 38 -4.63 2.16 5.14
CA LEU A 38 -5.62 1.17 4.70
C LEU A 38 -6.82 1.08 5.65
N THR A 39 -6.58 1.26 6.95
CA THR A 39 -7.61 1.20 7.99
C THR A 39 -8.39 2.52 8.12
N ARG A 40 -7.72 3.67 8.04
CA ARG A 40 -8.35 4.98 8.35
C ARG A 40 -8.88 5.72 7.12
N LYS A 41 -8.30 5.50 5.94
CA LYS A 41 -8.62 6.27 4.72
C LYS A 41 -9.34 5.40 3.71
N THR A 42 -8.66 4.39 3.18
CA THR A 42 -9.17 3.56 2.08
C THR A 42 -8.27 2.35 1.88
N ALA A 43 -8.84 1.23 1.44
CA ALA A 43 -8.07 0.03 1.09
C ALA A 43 -7.32 0.14 -0.26
N ARG A 44 -6.86 1.33 -0.64
CA ARG A 44 -6.15 1.62 -1.89
C ARG A 44 -4.76 2.15 -1.63
N CYS A 45 -3.82 1.79 -2.50
CA CYS A 45 -2.44 2.25 -2.45
C CYS A 45 -2.35 3.78 -2.50
N PRO A 46 -1.59 4.44 -1.62
CA PRO A 46 -1.47 5.90 -1.61
C PRO A 46 -0.72 6.45 -2.84
N LEU A 47 0.11 5.64 -3.51
CA LEU A 47 0.87 6.06 -4.70
C LEU A 47 0.08 5.88 -6.01
N CYS A 48 -0.42 4.68 -6.25
CA CYS A 48 -1.07 4.34 -7.53
C CYS A 48 -2.59 4.16 -7.43
N LYS A 49 -3.17 4.25 -6.24
CA LYS A 49 -4.62 4.06 -5.97
C LYS A 49 -5.15 2.66 -6.31
N THR A 50 -4.28 1.69 -6.60
CA THR A 50 -4.67 0.29 -6.81
C THR A 50 -5.30 -0.29 -5.54
N ASN A 51 -6.41 -1.01 -5.71
CA ASN A 51 -7.11 -1.64 -4.61
C ASN A 51 -6.27 -2.78 -4.00
N CYS A 52 -6.06 -2.71 -2.69
CA CYS A 52 -5.19 -3.61 -1.93
C CYS A 52 -5.99 -4.65 -1.13
N THR A 53 -7.32 -4.68 -1.23
CA THR A 53 -8.10 -5.76 -0.61
C THR A 53 -7.84 -7.07 -1.36
N PRO A 54 -7.71 -8.21 -0.64
CA PRO A 54 -7.77 -9.50 -1.28
C PRO A 54 -9.14 -9.62 -1.96
N LYS A 55 -9.17 -9.97 -3.24
CA LYS A 55 -10.42 -10.31 -3.93
C LYS A 55 -10.96 -11.60 -3.29
N SER A 56 -11.78 -11.49 -2.25
CA SER A 56 -12.84 -12.49 -2.05
C SER A 56 -13.83 -12.26 -3.17
N THR A 57 -13.74 -13.10 -4.21
CA THR A 57 -14.71 -13.17 -5.30
C THR A 57 -16.11 -13.40 -4.72
N MET A 58 -16.85 -12.31 -4.57
CA MET A 58 -18.29 -12.24 -4.77
C MET A 58 -18.52 -10.92 -5.52
N ASP A 59 -18.16 -10.94 -6.81
CA ASP A 59 -18.58 -9.90 -7.75
C ASP A 59 -20.03 -10.22 -8.14
N GLU A 60 -20.97 -9.91 -7.24
CA GLU A 60 -22.40 -9.93 -7.52
C GLU A 60 -22.81 -8.55 -8.07
N SER A 61 -22.48 -8.28 -9.34
CA SER A 61 -23.23 -7.33 -10.19
C SER A 61 -22.53 -7.11 -11.52
N THR A 62 -22.82 -7.96 -12.51
CA THR A 62 -23.17 -7.56 -13.88
C THR A 62 -23.53 -8.83 -14.65
N LEU A 63 -24.81 -9.17 -14.64
CA LEU A 63 -25.56 -9.76 -15.77
C LEU A 63 -27.02 -9.84 -15.31
N ILE A 64 -27.66 -8.67 -15.33
CA ILE A 64 -29.11 -8.54 -15.58
C ILE A 64 -29.39 -8.88 -17.04
#